data_AF-A0A1S2NUF3-F1
#
_entry.id   AF-A0A1S2NUF3-F1
#
_cell.length_a   1.000
_cell.length_b   1.000
_cell.length_c   1.000
_cell.angle_alpha   90.00
_cell.angle_beta   90.00
_cell.angle_gamma   90.00
#
_symmetry.space_group_name_H-M   'P 1'
#
loop_
_entity.id
_entity.type
_entity.pdbx_description
1 polymer ?
#
loop_
_entity_poly.entity_id
_entity_poly.type
_entity_poly.pdbx_seq_one_letter_code
_entity_poly.pdbx_strand_id
1 'polypeptide(L)'
;MVDSPKLPIGGRQVRYYRRKNGNRSQAAIAGLCAITERYLSLIETGKKTPSPDVLARLARELGVPVSALLSDEPVPEAGVSLSTAPEIARALMGYGGVRTGPVATTAELRDRVEDAWRTWQTSEERFSGVEQVLPRLIADVEGVVRAYRTGNDPGVRREVLRIEADLYGLLRSYCRRTGRLDLALMVSDRVRRAAEEADDPIRLAAAHWNFGHCLLSQEGGADEAGAIAEAAVEQLQGVPDSPEKAAMQGALELVRVVAEAQSRRWWGARRRLAEQAAPLAKRVGDANIQWTVFGPTNIHLHALSIEMLAGESAEGLRLADEVDISRLPSRERQFTFTLELARCYDLRRDDAAVLVYLLDLEKLSPEDMVRSKLATDMVLGLVQRVRPTYRRQVLGLAERLGLA
;
A
#
# COMPACT_ATOMS: atom_id res chain seq x y z
N MET A 1 20.84 -52.03 -12.38
CA MET A 1 20.74 -51.53 -11.00
C MET A 1 21.46 -50.19 -10.94
N VAL A 2 20.74 -49.11 -11.24
CA VAL A 2 21.13 -47.74 -10.90
C VAL A 2 19.87 -47.12 -10.32
N ASP A 3 19.83 -47.10 -9.00
CA ASP A 3 18.78 -46.52 -8.19
C ASP A 3 18.91 -44.99 -8.31
N SER A 4 17.94 -44.34 -8.97
CA SER A 4 17.85 -42.89 -8.97
C SER A 4 16.89 -42.48 -7.86
N PRO A 5 17.35 -41.83 -6.77
CA PRO A 5 16.44 -41.31 -5.77
C PRO A 5 15.71 -40.11 -6.38
N LYS A 6 14.53 -40.35 -6.95
CA LYS A 6 13.58 -39.27 -7.28
C LYS A 6 13.12 -38.67 -5.96
N LEU A 7 13.77 -37.60 -5.52
CA LEU A 7 13.23 -36.73 -4.48
C LEU A 7 11.82 -36.30 -4.95
N PRO A 8 10.77 -36.56 -4.16
CA PRO A 8 9.42 -36.15 -4.52
C PRO A 8 9.37 -34.61 -4.50
N ILE A 9 9.11 -34.07 -5.69
CA ILE A 9 8.88 -32.67 -6.07
C ILE A 9 8.57 -31.73 -4.88
N GLY A 10 9.43 -30.73 -4.67
CA GLY A 10 9.10 -29.46 -4.00
C GLY A 10 8.78 -29.43 -2.51
N GLY A 11 8.56 -30.57 -1.85
CA GLY A 11 8.15 -30.61 -0.43
C GLY A 11 9.14 -29.92 0.52
N ARG A 12 10.46 -30.11 0.30
CA ARG A 12 11.51 -29.42 1.07
C ARG A 12 11.49 -27.92 0.82
N GLN A 13 11.25 -27.49 -0.42
CA GLN A 13 11.19 -26.07 -0.77
C GLN A 13 9.96 -25.38 -0.18
N VAL A 14 8.80 -26.04 -0.19
CA VAL A 14 7.59 -25.55 0.52
C VAL A 14 7.88 -25.35 2.00
N ARG A 15 8.51 -26.32 2.66
CA ARG A 15 8.91 -26.19 4.07
C ARG A 15 9.97 -25.11 4.29
N TYR A 16 10.94 -25.02 3.38
CA TYR A 16 12.02 -24.04 3.42
C TYR A 16 11.45 -22.63 3.31
N TYR A 17 10.68 -22.33 2.27
CA TYR A 17 10.07 -21.01 2.09
C TYR A 17 9.02 -20.71 3.17
N ARG A 18 8.27 -21.69 3.69
CA ARG A 18 7.41 -21.44 4.86
C ARG A 18 8.21 -21.02 6.10
N ARG A 19 9.41 -21.57 6.28
CA ARG A 19 10.29 -21.24 7.41
C ARG A 19 11.07 -19.95 7.20
N LYS A 20 11.69 -19.81 6.04
CA LYS A 20 12.46 -18.64 5.60
C LYS A 20 11.57 -17.42 5.50
N ASN A 21 10.45 -17.55 4.81
CA ASN A 21 9.46 -16.50 4.70
C ASN A 21 8.67 -16.67 6.00
N GLY A 22 9.21 -16.00 7.04
CA GLY A 22 9.02 -16.06 8.50
C GLY A 22 8.06 -17.06 9.09
N ASN A 23 8.52 -18.30 9.11
CA ASN A 23 8.19 -19.35 10.06
C ASN A 23 6.70 -19.52 10.38
N ARG A 24 5.86 -19.37 9.35
CA ARG A 24 4.40 -19.51 9.48
C ARG A 24 4.04 -20.93 9.90
N SER A 25 3.01 -21.08 10.74
CA SER A 25 2.51 -22.40 11.12
C SER A 25 1.99 -23.16 9.88
N GLN A 26 1.94 -24.48 9.98
CA GLN A 26 1.34 -25.28 8.90
C GLN A 26 -0.16 -24.97 8.80
N ALA A 27 -0.86 -24.80 9.93
CA ALA A 27 -2.24 -24.34 9.95
C ALA A 27 -2.48 -23.05 9.14
N ALA A 28 -1.63 -22.03 9.31
CA ALA A 28 -1.78 -20.74 8.63
C ALA A 28 -1.60 -20.89 7.10
N ILE A 29 -0.50 -21.49 6.64
CA ILE A 29 -0.28 -21.69 5.20
C ILE A 29 -1.34 -22.62 4.60
N ALA A 30 -1.74 -23.66 5.33
CA ALA A 30 -2.76 -24.59 4.87
C ALA A 30 -4.11 -23.89 4.71
N GLY A 31 -4.50 -23.05 5.67
CA GLY A 31 -5.69 -22.20 5.58
C GLY A 31 -5.64 -21.27 4.36
N LEU A 32 -4.53 -20.54 4.19
CA LEU A 32 -4.32 -19.63 3.05
C LEU A 32 -4.36 -20.37 1.70
N CYS A 33 -3.84 -21.59 1.66
CA CYS A 33 -3.85 -22.43 0.47
C CYS A 33 -5.13 -23.26 0.31
N ALA A 34 -6.14 -23.08 1.18
CA ALA A 34 -7.36 -23.89 1.24
C ALA A 34 -7.10 -25.40 1.13
N ILE A 35 -6.20 -25.88 1.99
CA ILE A 35 -5.89 -27.29 2.22
C ILE A 35 -5.89 -27.56 3.73
N THR A 36 -5.93 -28.83 4.13
CA THR A 36 -5.82 -29.17 5.55
C THR A 36 -4.38 -29.05 6.02
N GLU A 37 -4.17 -28.67 7.27
CA GLU A 37 -2.84 -28.65 7.91
C GLU A 37 -2.13 -29.99 7.75
N ARG A 38 -2.87 -31.08 7.94
CA ARG A 38 -2.37 -32.45 7.73
C ARG A 38 -1.88 -32.67 6.30
N TYR A 39 -2.60 -32.17 5.29
CA TYR A 39 -2.19 -32.32 3.90
C TYR A 39 -0.92 -31.51 3.60
N LEU A 40 -0.81 -30.28 4.11
CA LEU A 40 0.42 -29.50 4.00
C LEU A 40 1.61 -30.21 4.66
N SER A 41 1.43 -30.80 5.85
CA SER A 41 2.48 -31.57 6.50
C SER A 41 2.95 -32.76 5.65
N LEU A 42 2.04 -33.43 4.93
CA LEU A 42 2.40 -34.51 4.02
C LEU A 42 3.15 -34.01 2.78
N ILE A 43 2.81 -32.83 2.27
CA ILE A 43 3.54 -32.17 1.18
C ILE A 43 4.96 -31.82 1.63
N GLU A 44 5.11 -31.14 2.77
CA GLU A 44 6.41 -30.68 3.30
C GLU A 44 7.38 -31.81 3.64
N THR A 45 6.85 -32.99 3.99
CA THR A 45 7.64 -34.19 4.27
C THR A 45 7.89 -35.05 3.04
N GLY A 46 7.39 -34.64 1.86
CA GLY A 46 7.54 -35.37 0.60
C GLY A 46 6.66 -36.62 0.51
N LYS A 47 5.73 -36.83 1.44
CA LYS A 47 4.82 -37.99 1.47
C LYS A 47 3.64 -37.86 0.52
N LYS A 48 3.32 -36.64 0.07
CA LYS A 48 2.28 -36.36 -0.93
C LYS A 48 2.77 -35.34 -1.93
N THR A 49 2.53 -35.61 -3.21
CA THR A 49 2.70 -34.61 -4.27
C THR A 49 1.44 -33.75 -4.35
N PRO A 50 1.54 -32.42 -4.21
CA PRO A 50 0.40 -31.53 -4.40
C PRO A 50 -0.05 -31.55 -5.86
N SER A 51 -1.34 -31.26 -6.11
CA SER A 51 -1.80 -30.98 -7.47
C SER A 51 -1.13 -29.68 -7.98
N PRO A 52 -1.03 -29.48 -9.31
CA PRO A 52 -0.49 -28.23 -9.87
C PRO A 52 -1.19 -26.98 -9.32
N ASP A 53 -2.50 -27.05 -9.08
CA ASP A 53 -3.29 -25.97 -8.48
C ASP A 53 -2.90 -25.70 -7.00
N VAL A 54 -2.74 -26.74 -6.19
CA VAL A 54 -2.27 -26.59 -4.79
C VAL A 54 -0.85 -26.04 -4.76
N LEU A 55 0.01 -26.48 -5.68
CA LEU A 55 1.36 -25.98 -5.79
C LEU A 55 1.40 -24.49 -6.21
N ALA A 56 0.54 -24.08 -7.13
CA ALA A 56 0.40 -22.67 -7.52
C ALA A 56 -0.10 -21.79 -6.38
N ARG A 57 -1.05 -22.28 -5.59
CA ARG A 57 -1.51 -21.60 -4.36
C ARG A 57 -0.40 -21.49 -3.32
N LEU A 58 0.35 -22.57 -3.07
CA LEU A 58 1.50 -22.56 -2.17
C LEU A 58 2.56 -21.55 -2.62
N ALA A 59 2.90 -21.52 -3.92
CA ALA A 59 3.88 -20.60 -4.46
C ALA A 59 3.47 -19.14 -4.20
N ARG A 60 2.21 -18.82 -4.55
CA ARG A 60 1.64 -17.49 -4.33
C ARG A 60 1.64 -17.08 -2.86
N GLU A 61 1.19 -17.94 -1.96
CA GLU A 61 1.13 -17.64 -0.52
C GLU A 61 2.50 -17.59 0.16
N LEU A 62 3.47 -18.33 -0.39
CA LEU A 62 4.85 -18.26 0.03
C LEU A 62 5.59 -17.08 -0.61
N GLY A 63 4.98 -16.35 -1.56
CA GLY A 63 5.60 -15.22 -2.23
C GLY A 63 6.76 -15.63 -3.14
N VAL A 64 6.65 -16.77 -3.82
CA VAL A 64 7.68 -17.27 -4.73
C VAL A 64 7.03 -17.77 -6.03
N PRO A 65 7.73 -17.77 -7.17
CA PRO A 65 7.22 -18.38 -8.38
C PRO A 65 7.11 -19.91 -8.21
N VAL A 66 6.18 -20.55 -8.94
CA VAL A 66 5.98 -22.01 -8.87
C VAL A 66 7.27 -22.76 -9.18
N SER A 67 8.08 -22.24 -10.09
CA SER A 67 9.40 -22.76 -10.41
C SER A 67 10.35 -22.77 -9.21
N ALA A 68 10.28 -21.81 -8.28
CA ALA A 68 11.08 -21.83 -7.05
C ALA A 68 10.63 -22.91 -6.05
N LEU A 69 9.39 -23.41 -6.18
CA LEU A 69 8.95 -24.61 -5.44
C LEU A 69 9.32 -25.90 -6.16
N LEU A 70 9.65 -25.84 -7.45
CA LEU A 70 9.97 -27.01 -8.29
C LEU A 70 11.47 -27.17 -8.55
N SER A 71 12.24 -26.10 -8.39
CA SER A 71 13.67 -25.98 -8.66
C SER A 71 14.38 -25.42 -7.44
N ASP A 72 15.66 -25.75 -7.29
CA ASP A 72 16.54 -25.15 -6.28
C ASP A 72 17.11 -23.78 -6.75
N GLU A 73 16.76 -23.32 -7.96
CA GLU A 73 17.19 -22.03 -8.53
C GLU A 73 16.08 -20.96 -8.46
N PRO A 74 16.38 -19.71 -8.04
CA PRO A 74 15.42 -18.62 -8.02
C PRO A 74 15.10 -18.16 -9.45
N VAL A 75 13.80 -17.99 -9.73
CA VAL A 75 13.28 -17.53 -11.02
C VAL A 75 12.80 -16.08 -10.89
N PRO A 76 13.03 -15.22 -11.91
CA PRO A 76 12.65 -13.81 -11.86
C PRO A 76 11.13 -13.59 -11.74
N GLU A 77 10.75 -12.56 -10.99
CA GLU A 77 9.37 -12.16 -10.75
C GLU A 77 8.67 -11.69 -12.03
N ALA A 78 7.36 -11.96 -12.14
CA ALA A 78 6.53 -11.40 -13.21
C ALA A 78 6.50 -9.86 -13.08
N GLY A 79 6.81 -9.16 -14.17
CA GLY A 79 6.91 -7.70 -14.16
C GLY A 79 5.61 -7.00 -13.72
N VAL A 80 5.75 -5.96 -12.90
CA VAL A 80 4.64 -5.09 -12.48
C VAL A 80 4.11 -4.32 -13.69
N SER A 81 2.80 -4.40 -13.95
CA SER A 81 2.16 -3.57 -14.98
C SER A 81 2.16 -2.11 -14.53
N LEU A 82 2.88 -1.26 -15.26
CA LEU A 82 2.98 0.18 -14.98
C LEU A 82 1.77 0.90 -15.57
N SER A 83 1.07 1.68 -14.75
CA SER A 83 -0.10 2.48 -15.18
C SER A 83 0.12 3.99 -15.05
N THR A 84 1.37 4.42 -14.96
CA THR A 84 1.74 5.84 -14.77
C THR A 84 1.63 6.60 -16.09
N ALA A 85 1.02 7.78 -16.06
CA ALA A 85 0.98 8.67 -17.21
C ALA A 85 2.41 9.10 -17.64
N PRO A 86 2.81 8.89 -18.91
CA PRO A 86 4.15 9.23 -19.38
C PRO A 86 4.54 10.69 -19.17
N GLU A 87 3.58 11.62 -19.28
CA GLU A 87 3.85 13.05 -19.12
C GLU A 87 4.22 13.44 -17.69
N ILE A 88 3.71 12.74 -16.67
CA ILE A 88 4.14 12.94 -15.28
C ILE A 88 5.58 12.48 -15.11
N ALA A 89 5.93 11.31 -15.65
CA ALA A 89 7.30 10.80 -15.58
C ALA A 89 8.29 11.76 -16.29
N ARG A 90 7.91 12.28 -17.46
CA ARG A 90 8.70 13.31 -18.19
C ARG A 90 8.83 14.59 -17.39
N ALA A 91 7.74 15.11 -16.82
CA ALA A 91 7.76 16.32 -16.00
C ALA A 91 8.69 16.16 -14.79
N LEU A 92 8.62 15.03 -14.07
CA LEU A 92 9.51 14.70 -12.95
C LEU A 92 10.99 14.63 -13.34
N MET A 93 11.29 14.21 -14.57
CA MET A 93 12.65 14.18 -15.11
C MET A 93 13.13 15.54 -15.66
N GLY A 94 12.32 16.59 -15.55
CA GLY A 94 12.65 17.93 -16.07
C GLY A 94 12.40 18.10 -17.57
N TYR A 95 11.78 17.12 -18.23
CA TYR A 95 11.33 17.21 -19.63
C TYR A 95 9.92 17.79 -19.74
N GLY A 96 9.41 18.42 -18.68
CA GLY A 96 8.16 19.18 -18.72
C GLY A 96 8.31 20.37 -19.67
N GLY A 97 7.26 20.64 -20.47
CA GLY A 97 7.28 21.74 -21.45
C GLY A 97 7.66 23.10 -20.83
N VAL A 98 8.16 24.00 -21.69
CA VAL A 98 8.54 25.36 -21.29
C VAL A 98 7.32 26.08 -20.71
N ARG A 99 7.48 26.70 -19.53
CA ARG A 99 6.44 27.53 -18.93
C ARG A 99 6.04 28.66 -19.89
N THR A 100 4.75 28.77 -20.17
CA THR A 100 4.17 29.88 -20.90
C THR A 100 3.18 30.61 -19.98
N GLY A 101 3.35 31.92 -19.82
CA GLY A 101 2.48 32.77 -18.99
C GLY A 101 3.12 33.33 -17.72
N PRO A 102 2.36 34.13 -16.95
CA PRO A 102 2.85 34.80 -15.74
C PRO A 102 3.23 33.80 -14.64
N VAL A 103 4.12 34.24 -13.75
CA VAL A 103 4.53 33.45 -12.59
C VAL A 103 3.37 33.40 -11.59
N ALA A 104 2.81 32.21 -11.36
CA ALA A 104 1.78 32.00 -10.34
C ALA A 104 2.29 32.43 -8.95
N THR A 105 1.38 33.02 -8.18
CA THR A 105 1.63 33.39 -6.79
C THR A 105 1.71 32.15 -5.89
N THR A 106 2.27 32.31 -4.70
CA THR A 106 2.34 31.22 -3.70
C THR A 106 0.95 30.76 -3.26
N ALA A 107 0.00 31.69 -3.09
CA ALA A 107 -1.38 31.39 -2.76
C ALA A 107 -2.05 30.53 -3.85
N GLU A 108 -1.95 30.93 -5.12
CA GLU A 108 -2.51 30.15 -6.23
C GLU A 108 -1.89 28.76 -6.35
N LEU A 109 -0.58 28.61 -6.11
CA LEU A 109 0.07 27.30 -6.14
C LEU A 109 -0.37 26.41 -4.99
N ARG A 110 -0.50 26.97 -3.78
CA ARG A 110 -1.02 26.25 -2.61
C ARG A 110 -2.42 25.72 -2.89
N ASP A 111 -3.34 26.59 -3.36
CA ASP A 111 -4.72 26.21 -3.65
C ASP A 111 -4.79 25.08 -4.70
N ARG A 112 -3.98 25.18 -5.76
CA ARG A 112 -3.90 24.14 -6.81
C ARG A 112 -3.36 22.80 -6.29
N VAL A 113 -2.36 22.82 -5.39
CA VAL A 113 -1.83 21.59 -4.76
C VAL A 113 -2.87 21.00 -3.82
N GLU A 114 -3.57 21.82 -3.03
CA GLU A 114 -4.66 21.36 -2.17
C GLU A 114 -5.82 20.77 -2.97
N ASP A 115 -6.20 21.38 -4.10
CA ASP A 115 -7.23 20.84 -5.00
C ASP A 115 -6.84 19.51 -5.63
N ALA A 116 -5.57 19.36 -6.02
CA ALA A 116 -5.06 18.10 -6.52
C ALA A 116 -5.10 17.00 -5.43
N TRP A 117 -4.76 17.34 -4.18
CA TRP A 117 -4.93 16.43 -3.04
C TRP A 117 -6.40 16.11 -2.74
N ARG A 118 -7.30 17.10 -2.77
CA ARG A 118 -8.75 16.87 -2.62
C ARG A 118 -9.26 15.90 -3.68
N THR A 119 -8.87 16.10 -4.93
CA THR A 119 -9.19 15.19 -6.05
C THR A 119 -8.67 13.79 -5.76
N TRP A 120 -7.39 13.67 -5.36
CA TRP A 120 -6.76 12.39 -5.05
C TRP A 120 -7.46 11.61 -3.93
N GLN A 121 -7.97 12.32 -2.92
CA GLN A 121 -8.59 11.71 -1.74
C GLN A 121 -10.06 11.37 -1.94
N THR A 122 -10.80 12.13 -2.76
CA THR A 122 -12.27 12.12 -2.75
C THR A 122 -12.93 11.78 -4.09
N SER A 123 -12.19 11.78 -5.21
CA SER A 123 -12.75 11.47 -6.52
C SER A 123 -12.79 9.97 -6.80
N GLU A 124 -13.81 9.51 -7.54
CA GLU A 124 -13.84 8.14 -8.11
C GLU A 124 -12.87 8.02 -9.30
N GLU A 125 -12.51 9.15 -9.91
CA GLU A 125 -11.59 9.33 -11.03
C GLU A 125 -10.26 9.95 -10.55
N ARG A 126 -9.81 9.55 -9.37
CA ARG A 126 -8.67 10.17 -8.67
C ARG A 126 -7.34 10.07 -9.42
N PHE A 127 -7.15 9.09 -10.31
CA PHE A 127 -5.96 8.98 -11.15
C PHE A 127 -6.08 9.89 -12.38
N SER A 128 -7.11 9.71 -13.20
CA SER A 128 -7.28 10.53 -14.41
C SER A 128 -7.44 12.02 -14.09
N GLY A 129 -8.13 12.37 -13.00
CA GLY A 129 -8.28 13.74 -12.54
C GLY A 129 -6.94 14.40 -12.16
N VAL A 130 -6.07 13.73 -11.41
CA VAL A 130 -4.75 14.31 -11.08
C VAL A 130 -3.81 14.27 -12.28
N GLU A 131 -3.91 13.28 -13.16
CA GLU A 131 -3.08 13.17 -14.37
C GLU A 131 -3.23 14.36 -15.32
N GLN A 132 -4.42 14.97 -15.37
CA GLN A 132 -4.66 16.17 -16.17
C GLN A 132 -3.92 17.40 -15.65
N VAL A 133 -3.68 17.51 -14.34
CA VAL A 133 -3.15 18.74 -13.71
C VAL A 133 -1.69 18.62 -13.30
N LEU A 134 -1.22 17.42 -12.94
CA LEU A 134 0.11 17.20 -12.37
C LEU A 134 1.27 17.64 -13.27
N PRO A 135 1.30 17.36 -14.59
CA PRO A 135 2.45 17.76 -15.43
C PRO A 135 2.70 19.27 -15.41
N ARG A 136 1.63 20.08 -15.52
CA ARG A 136 1.72 21.53 -15.46
C ARG A 136 2.02 22.02 -14.04
N LEU A 137 1.42 21.39 -13.03
CA LEU A 137 1.64 21.77 -11.63
C LEU A 137 3.09 21.54 -11.19
N ILE A 138 3.74 20.46 -11.64
CA ILE A 138 5.18 20.21 -11.44
C ILE A 138 6.00 21.36 -12.04
N ALA A 139 5.79 21.68 -13.32
CA ALA A 139 6.54 22.72 -14.00
C ALA A 139 6.35 24.11 -13.33
N ASP A 140 5.13 24.41 -12.89
CA ASP A 140 4.80 25.66 -12.22
C ASP A 140 5.46 25.77 -10.83
N VAL A 141 5.37 24.73 -10.00
CA VAL A 141 5.99 24.73 -8.66
C VAL A 141 7.52 24.78 -8.78
N GLU A 142 8.13 23.92 -9.59
CA GLU A 142 9.60 23.92 -9.77
C GLU A 142 10.11 25.25 -10.35
N GLY A 143 9.34 25.87 -11.26
CA GLY A 143 9.71 27.17 -11.81
C GLY A 143 9.68 28.28 -10.76
N VAL A 144 8.70 28.25 -9.84
CA VAL A 144 8.64 29.20 -8.72
C VAL A 144 9.78 28.95 -7.73
N VAL A 145 10.06 27.70 -7.37
CA VAL A 145 11.23 27.33 -6.53
C VAL A 145 12.52 27.87 -7.12
N ARG A 146 12.73 27.73 -8.44
CA ARG A 146 13.89 28.27 -9.14
C ARG A 146 13.95 29.81 -9.09
N ALA A 147 12.81 30.49 -9.29
CA ALA A 147 12.74 31.96 -9.26
C ALA A 147 13.05 32.54 -7.87
N TYR A 148 12.65 31.87 -6.80
CA TYR A 148 12.88 32.31 -5.43
C TYR A 148 14.20 31.79 -4.82
N ARG A 149 15.05 31.10 -5.60
CA ARG A 149 16.34 30.59 -5.12
C ARG A 149 17.35 31.71 -4.80
N THR A 150 17.28 32.84 -5.51
CA THR A 150 18.22 33.96 -5.38
C THR A 150 17.61 35.20 -4.71
N GLY A 151 16.37 35.11 -4.22
CA GLY A 151 15.66 36.22 -3.58
C GLY A 151 15.98 36.37 -2.09
N ASN A 152 15.79 37.58 -1.55
CA ASN A 152 16.10 37.94 -0.16
C ASN A 152 14.91 37.81 0.82
N ASP A 153 13.83 37.10 0.47
CA ASP A 153 12.70 36.85 1.38
C ASP A 153 12.70 35.37 1.85
N PRO A 154 13.27 35.08 3.04
CA PRO A 154 13.29 33.73 3.59
C PRO A 154 11.88 33.17 3.87
N GLY A 155 10.90 34.02 4.16
CA GLY A 155 9.54 33.60 4.45
C GLY A 155 8.86 33.04 3.22
N VAL A 156 8.93 33.78 2.10
CA VAL A 156 8.40 33.34 0.81
C VAL A 156 9.13 32.09 0.32
N ARG A 157 10.46 32.01 0.48
CA ARG A 157 11.21 30.80 0.10
C ARG A 157 10.73 29.57 0.87
N ARG A 158 10.60 29.64 2.20
CA ARG A 158 10.09 28.52 3.00
C ARG A 158 8.68 28.11 2.58
N GLU A 159 7.82 29.09 2.33
CA GLU A 159 6.45 28.85 1.88
C GLU A 159 6.38 28.11 0.55
N VAL A 160 7.20 28.51 -0.44
CA VAL A 160 7.31 27.80 -1.72
C VAL A 160 7.80 26.36 -1.53
N LEU A 161 8.78 26.14 -0.65
CA LEU A 161 9.31 24.80 -0.35
C LEU A 161 8.29 23.91 0.38
N ARG A 162 7.40 24.48 1.20
CA ARG A 162 6.26 23.75 1.78
C ARG A 162 5.30 23.25 0.69
N ILE A 163 4.96 24.11 -0.27
CA ILE A 163 4.12 23.76 -1.41
C ILE A 163 4.78 22.67 -2.26
N GLU A 164 6.10 22.77 -2.49
CA GLU A 164 6.88 21.75 -3.19
C GLU A 164 6.86 20.40 -2.45
N ALA A 165 7.03 20.40 -1.12
CA ALA A 165 6.92 19.19 -0.31
C ALA A 165 5.53 18.55 -0.42
N ASP A 166 4.47 19.36 -0.34
CA ASP A 166 3.08 18.89 -0.43
C ASP A 166 2.78 18.30 -1.81
N LEU A 167 3.24 18.93 -2.90
CA LEU A 167 3.12 18.42 -4.27
C LEU A 167 3.85 17.08 -4.44
N TYR A 168 5.11 17.01 -3.99
CA TYR A 168 5.85 15.75 -4.11
C TYR A 168 5.28 14.64 -3.24
N GLY A 169 4.62 14.97 -2.11
CA GLY A 169 3.87 14.00 -1.31
C GLY A 169 2.71 13.36 -2.10
N LEU A 170 2.00 14.16 -2.91
CA LEU A 170 0.96 13.66 -3.80
C LEU A 170 1.56 12.78 -4.90
N LEU A 171 2.61 13.27 -5.57
CA LEU A 171 3.30 12.52 -6.64
C LEU A 171 3.84 11.19 -6.14
N ARG A 172 4.35 11.15 -4.93
CA ARG A 172 4.78 9.93 -4.25
C ARG A 172 3.63 8.94 -4.14
N SER A 173 2.47 9.40 -3.67
CA SER A 173 1.27 8.56 -3.49
C SER A 173 0.77 8.04 -4.83
N TYR A 174 0.77 8.90 -5.86
CA TYR A 174 0.44 8.54 -7.23
C TYR A 174 1.40 7.48 -7.80
N CYS A 175 2.70 7.74 -7.84
CA CYS A 175 3.71 6.83 -8.40
C CYS A 175 3.71 5.46 -7.72
N ARG A 176 3.51 5.41 -6.39
CA ARG A 176 3.38 4.14 -5.66
C ARG A 176 2.17 3.34 -6.15
N ARG A 177 1.02 4.00 -6.34
CA ARG A 177 -0.23 3.34 -6.76
C ARG A 177 -0.26 2.96 -8.23
N THR A 178 0.56 3.59 -9.06
CA THR A 178 0.69 3.27 -10.48
C THR A 178 1.86 2.31 -10.79
N GLY A 179 2.55 1.81 -9.76
CA GLY A 179 3.60 0.80 -9.87
C GLY A 179 5.00 1.34 -10.18
N ARG A 180 5.19 2.66 -10.36
CA ARG A 180 6.51 3.29 -10.57
C ARG A 180 7.22 3.54 -9.25
N LEU A 181 7.60 2.45 -8.58
CA LEU A 181 8.28 2.50 -7.27
C LEU A 181 9.63 3.23 -7.34
N ASP A 182 10.30 3.18 -8.48
CA ASP A 182 11.51 3.96 -8.78
C ASP A 182 11.26 5.47 -8.68
N LEU A 183 10.19 5.96 -9.32
CA LEU A 183 9.80 7.37 -9.23
C LEU A 183 9.30 7.71 -7.83
N ALA A 184 8.53 6.82 -7.20
CA ALA A 184 8.03 7.03 -5.83
C ALA A 184 9.19 7.25 -4.84
N LEU A 185 10.28 6.49 -4.97
CA LEU A 185 11.49 6.67 -4.16
C LEU A 185 12.18 8.00 -4.47
N MET A 186 12.37 8.32 -5.75
CA MET A 186 12.97 9.59 -6.18
C MET A 186 12.20 10.80 -5.65
N VAL A 187 10.87 10.83 -5.81
CA VAL A 187 10.08 11.97 -5.32
C VAL A 187 10.04 12.01 -3.80
N SER A 188 10.12 10.88 -3.10
CA SER A 188 10.18 10.87 -1.63
C SER A 188 11.45 11.56 -1.11
N ASP A 189 12.60 11.39 -1.77
CA ASP A 189 13.80 12.17 -1.44
C ASP A 189 13.58 13.68 -1.66
N ARG A 190 12.90 14.05 -2.76
CA ARG A 190 12.56 15.46 -3.03
C ARG A 190 11.62 16.06 -1.97
N VAL A 191 10.60 15.31 -1.51
CA VAL A 191 9.73 15.75 -0.39
C VAL A 191 10.59 16.06 0.83
N ARG A 192 11.49 15.14 1.19
CA ARG A 192 12.35 15.28 2.37
C ARG A 192 13.23 16.52 2.28
N ARG A 193 13.92 16.72 1.16
CA ARG A 193 14.77 17.92 0.96
C ARG A 193 13.97 19.22 1.02
N ALA A 194 12.82 19.26 0.35
CA ALA A 194 11.94 20.43 0.38
C ALA A 194 11.46 20.74 1.81
N ALA A 195 11.07 19.73 2.58
CA ALA A 195 10.64 19.89 3.97
C ALA A 195 11.78 20.32 4.91
N GLU A 196 12.99 19.76 4.75
CA GLU A 196 14.20 20.15 5.48
C GLU A 196 14.55 21.63 5.20
N GLU A 197 14.59 22.02 3.93
CA GLU A 197 14.90 23.40 3.55
C GLU A 197 13.78 24.39 3.92
N ALA A 198 12.54 23.93 4.02
CA ALA A 198 11.40 24.73 4.48
C ALA A 198 11.44 25.01 6.00
N ASP A 199 12.29 24.31 6.75
CA ASP A 199 12.35 24.40 8.22
C ASP A 199 10.98 24.11 8.86
N ASP A 200 10.29 23.08 8.35
CA ASP A 200 8.93 22.69 8.77
C ASP A 200 8.94 21.25 9.33
N PRO A 201 8.94 21.07 10.66
CA PRO A 201 9.08 19.76 11.27
C PRO A 201 7.87 18.84 11.05
N ILE A 202 6.67 19.39 10.81
CA ILE A 202 5.47 18.60 10.54
C ILE A 202 5.54 18.00 9.13
N ARG A 203 5.96 18.80 8.14
CA ARG A 203 6.19 18.31 6.78
C ARG A 203 7.40 17.38 6.70
N LEU A 204 8.43 17.59 7.51
CA LEU A 204 9.55 16.67 7.60
C LEU A 204 9.10 15.29 8.12
N ALA A 205 8.26 15.27 9.15
CA ALA A 205 7.64 14.02 9.61
C ALA A 205 6.77 13.37 8.53
N ALA A 206 6.02 14.15 7.74
CA ALA A 206 5.23 13.64 6.61
C ALA A 206 6.13 13.09 5.49
N ALA A 207 7.28 13.70 5.24
CA ALA A 207 8.30 13.20 4.32
C ALA A 207 8.85 11.84 4.77
N HIS A 208 9.17 11.69 6.06
CA HIS A 208 9.61 10.42 6.63
C HIS A 208 8.53 9.34 6.57
N TRP A 209 7.27 9.70 6.84
CA TRP A 209 6.13 8.79 6.66
C TRP A 209 6.01 8.31 5.20
N ASN A 210 6.11 9.23 4.23
CA ASN A 210 6.10 8.91 2.80
C ASN A 210 7.27 7.97 2.43
N PHE A 211 8.47 8.27 2.89
CA PHE A 211 9.65 7.47 2.62
C PHE A 211 9.56 6.07 3.24
N GLY A 212 9.08 5.96 4.49
CA GLY A 212 8.83 4.69 5.18
C GLY A 212 7.88 3.79 4.39
N HIS A 213 6.77 4.32 3.88
CA HIS A 213 5.87 3.53 3.03
C HIS A 213 6.47 3.14 1.66
N CYS A 214 7.47 3.87 1.16
CA CYS A 214 8.19 3.48 -0.05
C CYS A 214 9.09 2.27 0.23
N LEU A 215 9.78 2.29 1.37
CA LEU A 215 10.58 1.16 1.86
C LEU A 215 9.73 -0.08 2.15
N LEU A 216 8.54 0.08 2.77
CA LEU A 216 7.57 -1.00 2.97
C LEU A 216 7.04 -1.61 1.66
N SER A 217 7.26 -0.94 0.52
CA SER A 217 6.90 -1.46 -0.80
C SER A 217 8.08 -2.16 -1.50
N GLN A 218 9.27 -2.17 -0.90
CA GLN A 218 10.45 -2.90 -1.37
C GLN A 218 10.56 -4.26 -0.69
N GLU A 219 11.11 -5.24 -1.39
CA GLU A 219 11.45 -6.52 -0.75
C GLU A 219 12.52 -6.29 0.33
N GLY A 220 12.26 -6.77 1.54
CA GLY A 220 13.19 -6.64 2.67
C GLY A 220 13.23 -5.27 3.37
N GLY A 221 12.59 -4.22 2.84
CA GLY A 221 12.70 -2.86 3.37
C GLY A 221 11.94 -2.55 4.68
N ALA A 222 11.40 -3.56 5.35
CA ALA A 222 10.55 -3.38 6.52
C ALA A 222 11.33 -2.85 7.74
N ASP A 223 12.54 -3.37 7.98
CA ASP A 223 13.32 -2.96 9.14
C ASP A 223 13.86 -1.51 8.97
N GLU A 224 14.28 -1.13 7.75
CA GLU A 224 14.66 0.25 7.41
C GLU A 224 13.48 1.22 7.53
N ALA A 225 12.28 0.80 7.09
CA ALA A 225 11.07 1.61 7.25
C ALA A 225 10.76 1.89 8.73
N GLY A 226 10.90 0.86 9.57
CA GLY A 226 10.72 0.98 11.02
C GLY A 226 11.74 1.93 11.65
N ALA A 227 13.02 1.81 11.30
CA ALA A 227 14.09 2.66 11.82
C ALA A 227 13.92 4.14 11.44
N ILE A 228 13.53 4.42 10.20
CA ILE A 228 13.27 5.80 9.75
C ILE A 228 12.07 6.41 10.47
N ALA A 229 11.00 5.63 10.64
CA ALA A 229 9.83 6.10 11.36
C ALA A 229 10.13 6.37 12.85
N GLU A 230 10.95 5.53 13.49
CA GLU A 230 11.43 5.73 14.86
C GLU A 230 12.25 7.01 15.00
N ALA A 231 13.25 7.21 14.14
CA ALA A 231 14.05 8.44 14.14
C ALA A 231 13.19 9.70 13.94
N ALA A 232 12.17 9.63 13.09
CA ALA A 232 11.25 10.75 12.87
C ALA A 232 10.36 11.02 14.10
N VAL A 233 9.93 9.99 14.84
CA VAL A 233 9.21 10.15 16.11
C VAL A 233 10.10 10.82 17.17
N GLU A 234 11.39 10.50 17.21
CA GLU A 234 12.36 11.16 18.09
C GLU A 234 12.54 12.64 17.75
N GLN A 235 12.65 12.97 16.46
CA GLN A 235 12.76 14.37 16.00
C GLN A 235 11.53 15.21 16.39
N LEU A 236 10.34 14.61 16.43
CA LEU A 236 9.12 15.30 16.86
C LEU A 236 9.10 15.65 18.35
N GLN A 237 9.96 15.07 19.21
CA GLN A 237 9.96 15.37 20.64
C GLN A 237 10.22 16.85 20.94
N GLY A 238 11.08 17.51 20.15
CA GLY A 238 11.39 18.93 20.28
C GLY A 238 10.34 19.89 19.71
N VAL A 239 9.33 19.37 19.01
CA VAL A 239 8.26 20.19 18.40
C VAL A 239 7.19 20.51 19.46
N PRO A 240 6.64 21.74 19.50
CA PRO A 240 5.53 22.08 20.40
C PRO A 240 4.35 21.11 20.26
N ASP A 241 3.67 20.85 21.37
CA ASP A 241 2.52 19.95 21.39
C ASP A 241 1.34 20.55 20.59
N SER A 242 0.85 19.80 19.62
CA SER A 242 -0.27 20.20 18.76
C SER A 242 -1.01 18.97 18.21
N PRO A 243 -2.25 19.13 17.71
CA PRO A 243 -2.95 18.04 17.01
C PRO A 243 -2.16 17.50 15.81
N GLU A 244 -1.45 18.35 15.07
CA GLU A 244 -0.63 17.96 13.92
C GLU A 244 0.57 17.12 14.34
N LYS A 245 1.26 17.52 15.42
CA LYS A 245 2.34 16.71 16.00
C LYS A 245 1.83 15.33 16.40
N ALA A 246 0.72 15.26 17.13
CA ALA A 246 0.14 14.01 17.59
C ALA A 246 -0.29 13.12 16.42
N ALA A 247 -0.88 13.70 15.37
CA ALA A 247 -1.29 12.98 14.17
C ALA A 247 -0.08 12.41 13.41
N MET A 248 0.98 13.20 13.23
CA MET A 248 2.18 12.74 12.54
C MET A 248 2.96 11.70 13.34
N GLN A 249 3.07 11.87 14.65
CA GLN A 249 3.67 10.85 15.52
C GLN A 249 2.90 9.52 15.40
N GLY A 250 1.57 9.57 15.44
CA GLY A 250 0.73 8.39 15.30
C GLY A 250 0.83 7.74 13.92
N ALA A 251 0.88 8.53 12.85
CA ALA A 251 1.07 8.04 11.49
C ALA A 251 2.42 7.34 11.31
N LEU A 252 3.49 7.84 11.95
CA LEU A 252 4.81 7.20 11.97
C LEU A 252 4.81 5.91 12.80
N GLU A 253 4.13 5.87 13.94
CA GLU A 253 3.94 4.62 14.68
C GLU A 253 3.20 3.57 13.85
N LEU A 254 2.25 3.96 13.00
CA LEU A 254 1.62 3.03 12.06
C LEU A 254 2.59 2.47 11.02
N VAL A 255 3.58 3.25 10.54
CA VAL A 255 4.65 2.72 9.68
C VAL A 255 5.43 1.64 10.42
N ARG A 256 5.77 1.86 11.69
CA ARG A 256 6.45 0.86 12.54
C ARG A 256 5.59 -0.38 12.78
N VAL A 257 4.28 -0.22 12.97
CA VAL A 257 3.33 -1.33 13.07
C VAL A 257 3.34 -2.17 11.80
N VAL A 258 3.26 -1.54 10.63
CA VAL A 258 3.29 -2.27 9.34
C VAL A 258 4.64 -2.94 9.12
N ALA A 259 5.76 -2.29 9.47
CA ALA A 259 7.09 -2.89 9.43
C ALA A 259 7.18 -4.16 10.30
N GLU A 260 6.73 -4.09 11.55
CA GLU A 260 6.68 -5.24 12.45
C GLU A 260 5.77 -6.35 11.90
N ALA A 261 4.63 -6.01 11.30
CA ALA A 261 3.75 -6.97 10.66
C ALA A 261 4.41 -7.61 9.41
N GLN A 262 5.00 -6.84 8.50
CA GLN A 262 5.69 -7.41 7.32
C GLN A 262 6.87 -8.33 7.73
N SER A 263 7.58 -7.97 8.81
CA SER A 263 8.62 -8.80 9.43
C SER A 263 8.07 -9.88 10.38
N ARG A 264 6.75 -10.05 10.44
CA ARG A 264 6.03 -11.14 11.11
C ARG A 264 6.18 -11.15 12.63
N ARG A 265 6.46 -9.99 13.21
CA ARG A 265 6.48 -9.72 14.64
C ARG A 265 5.08 -9.33 15.12
N TRP A 266 4.10 -10.21 14.89
CA TRP A 266 2.66 -9.92 15.08
C TRP A 266 2.31 -9.38 16.46
N TRP A 267 2.85 -10.00 17.51
CA TRP A 267 2.64 -9.55 18.89
C TRP A 267 3.21 -8.16 19.15
N GLY A 268 4.38 -7.86 18.56
CA GLY A 268 4.96 -6.53 18.56
C GLY A 268 4.01 -5.53 17.89
N ALA A 269 3.57 -5.84 16.66
CA ALA A 269 2.71 -4.97 15.87
C ALA A 269 1.39 -4.65 16.60
N ARG A 270 0.72 -5.67 17.18
CA ARG A 270 -0.50 -5.49 17.98
C ARG A 270 -0.26 -4.62 19.21
N ARG A 271 0.79 -4.92 19.98
CA ARG A 271 1.14 -4.16 21.18
C ARG A 271 1.43 -2.71 20.83
N ARG A 272 2.24 -2.45 19.80
CA ARG A 272 2.55 -1.11 19.33
C ARG A 272 1.32 -0.35 18.87
N LEU A 273 0.44 -1.01 18.10
CA LEU A 273 -0.82 -0.41 17.66
C LEU A 273 -1.66 0.04 18.87
N ALA A 274 -1.81 -0.83 19.87
CA ALA A 274 -2.61 -0.57 21.07
C ALA A 274 -2.00 0.46 22.03
N GLU A 275 -0.68 0.39 22.26
CA GLU A 275 -0.01 1.19 23.29
C GLU A 275 0.55 2.51 22.78
N GLN A 276 0.94 2.59 21.50
CA GLN A 276 1.60 3.77 20.93
C GLN A 276 0.66 4.55 19.99
N ALA A 277 0.04 3.88 19.03
CA ALA A 277 -0.75 4.56 18.00
C ALA A 277 -2.18 4.87 18.46
N ALA A 278 -2.88 3.94 19.12
CA ALA A 278 -4.28 4.12 19.51
C ALA A 278 -4.54 5.30 20.47
N PRO A 279 -3.69 5.57 21.49
CA PRO A 279 -3.88 6.73 22.35
C PRO A 279 -3.78 8.07 21.59
N LEU A 280 -2.84 8.16 20.64
CA LEU A 280 -2.68 9.33 19.78
C LEU A 280 -3.90 9.49 18.86
N ALA A 281 -4.39 8.40 18.29
CA ALA A 281 -5.58 8.41 17.44
C ALA A 281 -6.82 8.90 18.21
N LYS A 282 -7.02 8.44 19.44
CA LYS A 282 -8.13 8.90 20.31
C LYS A 282 -8.04 10.40 20.58
N ARG A 283 -6.82 10.93 20.76
CA ARG A 283 -6.58 12.35 21.00
C ARG A 283 -6.86 13.21 19.77
N VAL A 284 -6.46 12.74 18.59
CA VAL A 284 -6.61 13.48 17.33
C VAL A 284 -8.05 13.40 16.79
N GLY A 285 -8.73 12.28 17.01
CA GLY A 285 -9.98 11.96 16.31
C GLY A 285 -9.72 11.54 14.87
N ASP A 286 -10.78 11.27 14.10
CA ASP A 286 -10.64 11.02 12.67
C ASP A 286 -10.35 12.35 11.94
N ALA A 287 -9.07 12.58 11.66
CA ALA A 287 -8.58 13.75 10.94
C ALA A 287 -7.80 13.32 9.69
N ASN A 288 -7.65 14.24 8.73
CA ASN A 288 -6.83 14.02 7.54
C ASN A 288 -5.62 14.93 7.48
N ILE A 289 -4.95 15.11 8.62
CA ILE A 289 -3.74 15.93 8.73
C ILE A 289 -2.65 15.33 7.86
N GLN A 290 -2.04 16.18 7.02
CA GLN A 290 -1.01 15.78 6.05
C GLN A 290 -1.44 14.61 5.16
N TRP A 291 -2.75 14.45 4.93
CA TRP A 291 -3.34 13.42 4.09
C TRP A 291 -3.08 11.97 4.55
N THR A 292 -2.70 11.79 5.82
CA THR A 292 -2.35 10.49 6.41
C THR A 292 -3.57 9.65 6.81
N VAL A 293 -4.75 10.29 6.88
CA VAL A 293 -6.00 9.69 7.39
C VAL A 293 -5.82 9.13 8.81
N PHE A 294 -4.90 9.67 9.60
CA PHE A 294 -4.64 9.16 10.95
C PHE A 294 -5.80 9.47 11.90
N GLY A 295 -6.31 8.44 12.57
CA GLY A 295 -7.44 8.54 13.49
C GLY A 295 -7.94 7.18 13.98
N PRO A 296 -8.94 7.14 14.87
CA PRO A 296 -9.45 5.91 15.46
C PRO A 296 -9.93 4.90 14.42
N THR A 297 -10.60 5.34 13.35
CA THR A 297 -11.04 4.42 12.29
C THR A 297 -9.83 3.79 11.60
N ASN A 298 -8.78 4.58 11.36
CA ASN A 298 -7.54 4.11 10.75
C ASN A 298 -6.78 3.06 11.59
N ILE A 299 -6.87 3.17 12.93
CA ILE A 299 -6.31 2.17 13.85
C ILE A 299 -6.96 0.81 13.65
N HIS A 300 -8.29 0.75 13.55
CA HIS A 300 -9.00 -0.51 13.35
C HIS A 300 -8.68 -1.13 11.98
N LEU A 301 -8.54 -0.29 10.95
CA LEU A 301 -8.07 -0.73 9.63
C LEU A 301 -6.71 -1.43 9.74
N HIS A 302 -5.75 -0.83 10.45
CA HIS A 302 -4.45 -1.47 10.67
C HIS A 302 -4.52 -2.72 11.54
N ALA A 303 -5.44 -2.79 12.51
CA ALA A 303 -5.68 -4.00 13.29
C ALA A 303 -6.12 -5.15 12.37
N LEU A 304 -7.09 -4.91 11.49
CA LEU A 304 -7.51 -5.88 10.48
C LEU A 304 -6.34 -6.29 9.58
N SER A 305 -5.56 -5.34 9.06
CA SER A 305 -4.41 -5.63 8.21
C SER A 305 -3.38 -6.53 8.90
N ILE A 306 -3.13 -6.35 10.21
CA ILE A 306 -2.25 -7.25 10.99
C ILE A 306 -2.80 -8.67 11.00
N GLU A 307 -4.10 -8.86 11.29
CA GLU A 307 -4.71 -10.20 11.34
C GLU A 307 -4.71 -10.88 9.96
N MET A 308 -4.97 -10.11 8.91
CA MET A 308 -4.85 -10.55 7.53
C MET A 308 -3.44 -11.05 7.20
N LEU A 309 -2.41 -10.28 7.56
CA LEU A 309 -1.01 -10.68 7.38
C LEU A 309 -0.62 -11.88 8.25
N ALA A 310 -1.23 -12.03 9.43
CA ALA A 310 -1.06 -13.19 10.29
C ALA A 310 -1.79 -14.45 9.76
N GLY A 311 -2.75 -14.29 8.85
CA GLY A 311 -3.60 -15.37 8.32
C GLY A 311 -4.85 -15.64 9.17
N GLU A 312 -5.14 -14.79 10.16
CA GLU A 312 -6.24 -14.93 11.10
C GLU A 312 -7.52 -14.28 10.56
N SER A 313 -7.98 -14.74 9.40
CA SER A 313 -9.13 -14.16 8.68
C SER A 313 -10.41 -14.06 9.52
N ALA A 314 -10.64 -14.98 10.46
CA ALA A 314 -11.81 -14.94 11.34
C ALA A 314 -11.75 -13.76 12.32
N GLU A 315 -10.58 -13.48 12.89
CA GLU A 315 -10.37 -12.33 13.76
C GLU A 315 -10.42 -11.02 12.96
N GLY A 316 -9.86 -11.01 11.75
CA GLY A 316 -9.99 -9.88 10.83
C GLY A 316 -11.45 -9.52 10.52
N LEU A 317 -12.32 -10.51 10.30
CA LEU A 317 -13.76 -10.29 10.11
C LEU A 317 -14.44 -9.77 11.39
N ARG A 318 -14.09 -10.33 12.56
CA ARG A 318 -14.62 -9.86 13.85
C ARG A 318 -14.30 -8.38 14.08
N LEU A 319 -13.07 -7.95 13.75
CA LEU A 319 -12.66 -6.55 13.83
C LEU A 319 -13.39 -5.68 12.80
N ALA A 320 -13.67 -6.20 11.61
CA ALA A 320 -14.38 -5.47 10.57
C ALA A 320 -15.81 -5.09 11.01
N ASP A 321 -16.47 -5.95 11.79
CA ASP A 321 -17.83 -5.70 12.32
C ASP A 321 -17.89 -4.51 13.30
N GLU A 322 -16.75 -4.05 13.82
CA GLU A 322 -16.66 -2.94 14.78
C GLU A 322 -16.47 -1.56 14.11
N VAL A 323 -16.34 -1.51 12.78
CA VAL A 323 -15.89 -0.30 12.06
C VAL A 323 -16.90 0.18 11.02
N ASP A 324 -17.28 1.46 11.12
CA ASP A 324 -17.99 2.18 10.06
C ASP A 324 -17.01 3.01 9.23
N ILE A 325 -16.66 2.52 8.04
CA ILE A 325 -15.74 3.22 7.13
C ILE A 325 -16.40 4.29 6.26
N SER A 326 -17.73 4.45 6.30
CA SER A 326 -18.44 5.44 5.47
C SER A 326 -18.05 6.89 5.79
N ARG A 327 -17.47 7.11 6.97
CA ARG A 327 -17.02 8.42 7.47
C ARG A 327 -15.57 8.75 7.13
N LEU A 328 -14.82 7.82 6.53
CA LEU A 328 -13.44 8.07 6.16
C LEU A 328 -13.35 9.10 5.01
N PRO A 329 -12.54 10.15 5.12
CA PRO A 329 -12.42 11.16 4.07
C PRO A 329 -11.64 10.67 2.84
N SER A 330 -10.96 9.53 2.92
CA SER A 330 -10.15 8.96 1.85
C SER A 330 -10.85 7.79 1.18
N ARG A 331 -11.22 7.95 -0.09
CA ARG A 331 -11.73 6.86 -0.94
C ARG A 331 -10.73 5.74 -1.11
N GLU A 332 -9.46 6.08 -1.27
CA GLU A 332 -8.38 5.09 -1.33
C GLU A 332 -8.40 4.22 -0.06
N ARG A 333 -8.59 4.83 1.11
CA ARG A 333 -8.56 4.09 2.37
C ARG A 333 -9.80 3.22 2.55
N GLN A 334 -10.97 3.71 2.15
CA GLN A 334 -12.19 2.92 2.06
C GLN A 334 -12.04 1.72 1.12
N PHE A 335 -11.42 1.94 -0.06
CA PHE A 335 -11.16 0.89 -1.04
C PHE A 335 -10.21 -0.17 -0.47
N THR A 336 -9.08 0.25 0.13
CA THR A 336 -8.11 -0.67 0.73
C THR A 336 -8.75 -1.53 1.82
N PHE A 337 -9.54 -0.96 2.72
CA PHE A 337 -10.24 -1.74 3.75
C PHE A 337 -11.24 -2.74 3.16
N THR A 338 -12.08 -2.28 2.22
CA THR A 338 -13.10 -3.13 1.59
C THR A 338 -12.45 -4.28 0.81
N LEU A 339 -11.27 -4.04 0.22
CA LEU A 339 -10.48 -5.06 -0.46
C LEU A 339 -9.89 -6.09 0.51
N GLU A 340 -9.38 -5.66 1.67
CA GLU A 340 -8.91 -6.58 2.70
C GLU A 340 -10.06 -7.42 3.28
N LEU A 341 -11.25 -6.82 3.44
CA LEU A 341 -12.46 -7.54 3.84
C LEU A 341 -12.88 -8.59 2.80
N ALA A 342 -12.89 -8.23 1.51
CA ALA A 342 -13.12 -9.17 0.42
C ALA A 342 -12.11 -10.33 0.45
N ARG A 343 -10.84 -10.02 0.73
CA ARG A 343 -9.79 -11.03 0.86
C ARG A 343 -10.00 -11.96 2.05
N CYS A 344 -10.48 -11.48 3.19
CA CYS A 344 -10.87 -12.33 4.32
C CYS A 344 -11.93 -13.37 3.92
N TYR A 345 -12.93 -12.98 3.12
CA TYR A 345 -13.94 -13.92 2.60
C TYR A 345 -13.38 -14.86 1.53
N ASP A 346 -12.47 -14.38 0.66
CA ASP A 346 -11.81 -15.20 -0.36
C ASP A 346 -10.99 -16.34 0.26
N LEU A 347 -10.25 -16.04 1.33
CA LEU A 347 -9.50 -17.04 2.12
C LEU A 347 -10.41 -18.12 2.71
N ARG A 348 -11.67 -17.77 2.99
CA ARG A 348 -12.69 -18.68 3.54
C ARG A 348 -13.56 -19.36 2.47
N ARG A 349 -13.31 -19.08 1.19
CA ARG A 349 -14.10 -19.58 0.04
C ARG A 349 -15.58 -19.18 0.08
N ASP A 350 -15.89 -18.03 0.66
CA ASP A 350 -17.22 -17.45 0.57
C ASP A 350 -17.35 -16.61 -0.71
N ASP A 351 -17.47 -17.31 -1.84
CA ASP A 351 -17.47 -16.68 -3.17
C ASP A 351 -18.62 -15.66 -3.36
N ALA A 352 -19.75 -15.85 -2.67
CA ALA A 352 -20.87 -14.92 -2.72
C ALA A 352 -20.52 -13.60 -2.03
N ALA A 353 -19.95 -13.67 -0.82
CA ALA A 353 -19.48 -12.48 -0.11
C ALA A 353 -18.36 -11.77 -0.89
N VAL A 354 -17.39 -12.52 -1.42
CA VAL A 354 -16.32 -11.95 -2.27
C VAL A 354 -16.92 -11.16 -3.44
N LEU A 355 -17.90 -11.74 -4.16
CA LEU A 355 -18.54 -11.04 -5.27
C LEU A 355 -19.24 -9.76 -4.83
N VAL A 356 -19.95 -9.75 -3.69
CA VAL A 356 -20.60 -8.55 -3.16
C VAL A 356 -19.58 -7.44 -2.95
N TYR A 357 -18.50 -7.72 -2.22
CA TYR A 357 -17.48 -6.70 -1.96
C TYR A 357 -16.73 -6.25 -3.22
N LEU A 358 -16.48 -7.14 -4.18
CA LEU A 358 -15.86 -6.74 -5.46
C LEU A 358 -16.77 -5.83 -6.29
N LEU A 359 -18.08 -6.04 -6.27
CA LEU A 359 -19.04 -5.14 -6.93
C LEU A 359 -19.13 -3.79 -6.22
N ASP A 360 -19.03 -3.76 -4.89
CA ASP A 360 -19.01 -2.51 -4.14
C ASP A 360 -17.68 -1.74 -4.34
N LEU A 361 -16.55 -2.45 -4.43
CA LEU A 361 -15.25 -1.88 -4.80
C LEU A 361 -15.26 -1.26 -6.20
N GLU A 362 -15.90 -1.93 -7.18
CA GLU A 362 -16.06 -1.38 -8.53
C GLU A 362 -16.83 -0.05 -8.52
N LYS A 363 -17.91 0.05 -7.73
CA LYS A 363 -18.66 1.30 -7.57
C LYS A 363 -17.86 2.36 -6.81
N LEU A 364 -17.09 1.94 -5.79
CA LEU A 364 -16.31 2.83 -4.94
C LEU A 364 -15.05 3.37 -5.64
N SER A 365 -14.44 2.64 -6.56
CA SER A 365 -13.34 3.20 -7.36
C SER A 365 -13.04 2.25 -8.52
N PRO A 366 -13.62 2.50 -9.71
CA PRO A 366 -13.31 1.72 -10.91
C PRO A 366 -11.81 1.78 -11.24
N GLU A 367 -11.18 2.94 -11.04
CA GLU A 367 -9.77 3.14 -11.36
C GLU A 367 -8.82 2.38 -10.43
N ASP A 368 -9.13 2.27 -9.13
CA ASP A 368 -8.39 1.40 -8.21
C ASP A 368 -8.65 -0.07 -8.52
N MET A 369 -9.88 -0.44 -8.86
CA MET A 369 -10.27 -1.80 -9.16
C MET A 369 -9.42 -2.40 -10.30
N VAL A 370 -9.25 -1.67 -11.39
CA VAL A 370 -8.44 -2.11 -12.55
C VAL A 370 -6.95 -2.18 -12.20
N ARG A 371 -6.45 -1.32 -11.30
CA ARG A 371 -5.03 -1.27 -10.90
C ARG A 371 -4.66 -2.24 -9.78
N SER A 372 -5.65 -2.74 -9.03
CA SER A 372 -5.42 -3.64 -7.90
C SER A 372 -5.24 -5.08 -8.36
N LYS A 373 -4.00 -5.56 -8.36
CA LYS A 373 -3.70 -6.98 -8.64
C LYS A 373 -4.47 -7.94 -7.75
N LEU A 374 -4.63 -7.63 -6.47
CA LEU A 374 -5.37 -8.47 -5.54
C LEU A 374 -6.85 -8.55 -5.93
N ALA A 375 -7.45 -7.44 -6.35
CA ALA A 375 -8.84 -7.43 -6.79
C ALA A 375 -9.02 -8.23 -8.09
N THR A 376 -8.17 -8.00 -9.09
CA THR A 376 -8.25 -8.71 -10.38
C THR A 376 -7.97 -10.20 -10.23
N ASP A 377 -7.03 -10.60 -9.37
CA ASP A 377 -6.78 -12.02 -9.03
C ASP A 377 -8.01 -12.67 -8.37
N MET A 378 -8.72 -11.97 -7.48
CA MET A 378 -9.96 -12.50 -6.88
C MET A 378 -11.08 -12.64 -7.92
N VAL A 379 -11.24 -11.67 -8.82
CA VAL A 379 -12.22 -11.75 -9.94
C VAL A 379 -11.93 -12.96 -10.83
N LEU A 380 -10.70 -13.10 -11.31
CA LEU A 380 -10.28 -14.26 -12.12
C LEU A 380 -10.47 -15.58 -11.36
N GLY A 381 -10.17 -15.57 -10.06
CA GLY A 381 -10.42 -16.70 -9.19
C GLY A 381 -11.90 -17.08 -9.11
N LEU A 382 -12.82 -16.11 -9.08
CA LEU A 382 -14.26 -16.36 -9.11
C LEU A 382 -14.71 -16.90 -10.46
N VAL A 383 -14.19 -16.37 -11.58
CA VAL A 383 -14.53 -16.86 -12.94
C VAL A 383 -14.37 -18.38 -13.03
N GLN A 384 -13.33 -18.93 -12.40
CA GLN A 384 -13.00 -20.35 -12.44
C GLN A 384 -13.88 -21.24 -11.55
N ARG A 385 -14.40 -20.72 -10.43
CA ARG A 385 -14.95 -21.58 -9.36
C ARG A 385 -16.36 -21.21 -8.89
N VAL A 386 -16.88 -20.05 -9.29
CA VAL A 386 -18.17 -19.56 -8.80
C VAL A 386 -19.32 -20.47 -9.23
N ARG A 387 -20.34 -20.58 -8.39
CA ARG A 387 -21.58 -21.32 -8.72
C ARG A 387 -22.27 -20.74 -9.96
N PRO A 388 -22.98 -21.56 -10.76
CA PRO A 388 -23.68 -21.11 -11.97
C PRO A 388 -24.58 -19.88 -11.77
N THR A 389 -25.25 -19.78 -10.61
CA THR A 389 -26.13 -18.66 -10.25
C THR A 389 -25.45 -17.29 -10.33
N TYR A 390 -24.14 -17.21 -10.02
CA TYR A 390 -23.39 -15.94 -10.01
C TYR A 390 -22.53 -15.73 -11.26
N ARG A 391 -22.44 -16.73 -12.15
CA ARG A 391 -21.53 -16.71 -13.31
C ARG A 391 -21.73 -15.49 -14.20
N ARG A 392 -22.99 -15.10 -14.44
CA ARG A 392 -23.31 -13.91 -15.25
C ARG A 392 -22.74 -12.62 -14.64
N GLN A 393 -22.85 -12.46 -13.33
CA GLN A 393 -22.36 -11.26 -12.62
C GLN A 393 -20.84 -11.21 -12.62
N VAL A 394 -20.18 -12.35 -12.35
CA VAL A 394 -18.72 -12.45 -12.34
C VAL A 394 -18.13 -12.21 -13.73
N LEU A 395 -18.69 -12.81 -14.78
CA LEU A 395 -18.24 -12.59 -16.15
C LEU A 395 -18.45 -11.14 -16.58
N GLY A 396 -19.59 -10.53 -16.23
CA GLY A 396 -19.84 -9.12 -16.52
C GLY A 396 -18.86 -8.19 -15.79
N LEU A 397 -18.47 -8.51 -14.56
CA LEU A 397 -17.43 -7.76 -13.85
C LEU A 397 -16.06 -7.94 -14.52
N ALA A 398 -15.68 -9.17 -14.87
CA ALA A 398 -14.43 -9.45 -15.57
C ALA A 398 -14.33 -8.71 -16.91
N GLU A 399 -15.42 -8.66 -17.68
CA GLU A 399 -15.50 -7.93 -18.95
C GLU A 399 -15.29 -6.42 -18.76
N ARG A 400 -15.98 -5.80 -17.78
CA ARG A 400 -15.81 -4.36 -17.49
C ARG A 400 -14.39 -4.01 -17.02
N LEU A 401 -13.70 -4.95 -16.39
CA LEU A 401 -12.31 -4.80 -15.96
C LEU A 401 -11.28 -5.19 -17.06
N GLY A 402 -11.73 -5.65 -18.23
CA GLY A 402 -10.84 -6.08 -19.32
C GLY A 402 -10.04 -7.35 -19.02
N LEU A 403 -10.58 -8.26 -18.20
CA LEU A 403 -9.95 -9.50 -17.75
C LEU A 403 -10.39 -10.76 -18.53
N ALA A 404 -11.33 -10.60 -19.47
CA ALA A 404 -12.02 -11.70 -20.17
C ALA A 404 -11.32 -12.11 -21.48
#